data_AF-A0A5J5NTQ4-F1
#
_entry.id   AF-A0A5J5NTQ4-F1
#
_cell.length_a   1.000
_cell.length_b   1.000
_cell.length_c   1.000
_cell.angle_alpha   90.00
_cell.angle_beta   90.00
_cell.angle_gamma   90.00
#
_symmetry.space_group_name_H-M   'P 1'
#
loop_
_entity.id
_entity.type
_entity.pdbx_description
1 polymer ?
#
loop_
_entity_poly.entity_id
_entity_poly.type
_entity_poly.pdbx_seq_one_letter_code
_entity_poly.pdbx_strand_id
1 'polypeptide(L)'
;MTLLFGPPGCWKTSLLKALFGNLNQLLQGVLDTSSTSPFLESGALLSAFYPLLNLFSGFLIPQRVVPKWWTWLYYLMPTSWTLNCLLTSQYGDINDEVMVFGEAKIVASLLKNYFGFHHDRLPITAILLISYSLIFATLFAFFLSRLNFERR
;
A
#
# COMPACT_ATOMS: atom_id res chain seq x y z
N MET A 1 -1.34 -32.45 -16.62
CA MET A 1 -0.54 -31.21 -16.42
C MET A 1 0.47 -31.46 -15.30
N THR A 2 1.50 -32.26 -15.57
CA THR A 2 2.41 -32.82 -14.54
C THR A 2 3.89 -32.60 -14.88
N LEU A 3 4.18 -31.68 -15.80
CA LEU A 3 5.52 -31.52 -16.42
C LEU A 3 6.22 -30.18 -16.09
N LEU A 4 5.82 -29.47 -15.03
CA LEU A 4 6.50 -28.23 -14.61
C LEU A 4 7.14 -28.29 -13.22
N PHE A 5 7.09 -29.44 -12.54
CA PHE A 5 7.84 -29.65 -11.32
C PHE A 5 9.16 -30.36 -11.65
N GLY A 6 10.22 -29.57 -11.76
CA GLY A 6 11.60 -30.06 -11.81
C GLY A 6 11.97 -30.93 -10.59
N PRO A 7 13.16 -31.53 -10.61
CA PRO A 7 13.53 -32.67 -9.77
C PRO A 7 13.26 -32.46 -8.27
N PRO A 8 12.74 -33.49 -7.56
CA PRO A 8 12.40 -33.41 -6.15
C PRO A 8 13.67 -33.27 -5.31
N GLY A 9 13.83 -32.15 -4.61
CA GLY A 9 14.95 -31.92 -3.68
C GLY A 9 15.55 -30.51 -3.68
N CYS A 10 15.17 -29.63 -4.61
CA CYS A 10 15.67 -28.26 -4.61
C CYS A 10 14.84 -27.37 -3.67
N TRP A 11 15.47 -26.67 -2.74
CA TRP A 11 14.83 -25.74 -1.80
C TRP A 11 13.90 -24.70 -2.49
N LYS A 12 14.15 -24.40 -3.77
CA LYS A 12 13.30 -23.53 -4.60
C LYS A 12 11.91 -24.13 -4.88
N THR A 13 11.78 -25.45 -5.00
CA THR A 13 10.47 -26.10 -5.21
C THR A 13 9.67 -26.20 -3.92
N SER A 14 10.33 -26.34 -2.76
CA SER A 14 9.68 -26.22 -1.45
C SER A 14 9.26 -24.78 -1.14
N LEU A 15 10.07 -23.79 -1.52
CA LEU A 15 9.74 -22.37 -1.33
C LEU A 15 8.62 -21.92 -2.27
N LEU A 16 8.61 -22.39 -3.53
CA LEU A 16 7.48 -22.18 -4.44
C LEU A 16 6.22 -22.89 -3.94
N LYS A 17 6.30 -24.14 -3.46
CA LYS A 17 5.15 -24.83 -2.85
C LYS A 17 4.66 -24.16 -1.57
N ALA A 18 5.53 -23.59 -0.76
CA ALA A 18 5.16 -22.82 0.43
C ALA A 18 4.52 -21.48 0.06
N LEU A 19 5.02 -20.79 -0.96
CA LEU A 19 4.43 -19.56 -1.51
C LEU A 19 3.06 -19.81 -2.15
N PHE A 20 2.93 -20.84 -3.00
CA PHE A 20 1.66 -21.23 -3.62
C PHE A 20 0.68 -21.85 -2.59
N GLY A 21 1.19 -22.54 -1.58
CA GLY A 21 0.39 -23.08 -0.47
C GLY A 21 -0.21 -21.98 0.40
N ASN A 22 0.58 -20.97 0.78
CA ASN A 22 0.07 -19.78 1.47
C ASN A 22 -0.91 -19.01 0.59
N LEU A 23 -0.66 -18.89 -0.71
CA LEU A 23 -1.58 -18.22 -1.62
C LEU A 23 -2.95 -18.94 -1.68
N ASN A 24 -2.96 -20.27 -1.77
CA ASN A 24 -4.19 -21.06 -1.75
C ASN A 24 -4.89 -21.02 -0.38
N GLN A 25 -4.15 -20.96 0.73
CA GLN A 25 -4.74 -20.80 2.06
C GLN A 25 -5.35 -19.41 2.26
N LEU A 26 -4.72 -18.36 1.71
CA LEU A 26 -5.29 -17.01 1.70
C LEU A 26 -6.54 -16.93 0.81
N LEU A 27 -6.51 -17.56 -0.37
CA LEU A 27 -7.67 -17.65 -1.25
C LEU A 27 -8.82 -18.43 -0.62
N GLN A 28 -8.51 -19.55 0.03
CA GLN A 28 -9.50 -20.36 0.74
C GLN A 28 -10.08 -19.62 1.95
N GLY A 29 -9.24 -18.92 2.73
CA GLY A 29 -9.72 -18.10 3.85
C GLY A 29 -10.65 -16.96 3.42
N VAL A 30 -10.40 -16.35 2.25
CA VAL A 30 -11.28 -15.34 1.61
C VAL A 30 -12.58 -15.97 1.09
N LEU A 31 -12.53 -17.20 0.56
CA LEU A 31 -13.71 -17.94 0.11
C LEU A 31 -14.57 -18.41 1.30
N ASP A 32 -13.95 -18.88 2.38
CA ASP A 32 -14.66 -19.38 3.56
C ASP A 32 -15.36 -18.25 4.33
N THR A 33 -14.82 -17.02 4.28
CA THR A 33 -15.48 -15.82 4.83
C THR A 33 -16.71 -15.39 4.02
N SER A 34 -16.85 -15.74 2.75
CA SER A 34 -18.02 -15.31 1.94
C SER A 34 -19.34 -15.96 2.36
N SER A 35 -19.30 -17.02 3.18
CA SER A 35 -20.49 -17.80 3.55
C SER A 35 -21.28 -17.27 4.76
N THR A 36 -20.80 -16.24 5.47
CA THR A 36 -21.48 -15.71 6.66
C THR A 36 -21.59 -14.18 6.61
N SER A 37 -22.79 -13.69 6.27
CA SER A 37 -23.26 -12.28 6.33
C SER A 37 -22.90 -11.34 5.16
N PRO A 38 -23.84 -10.47 4.73
CA PRO A 38 -23.58 -9.44 3.70
C PRO A 38 -22.58 -8.36 4.13
N PHE A 39 -22.14 -8.34 5.39
CA PHE A 39 -21.04 -7.49 5.87
C PHE A 39 -19.65 -8.07 5.50
N LEU A 40 -19.54 -9.37 5.21
CA LEU A 40 -18.27 -10.03 4.89
C LEU A 40 -17.86 -9.90 3.42
N GLU A 41 -18.79 -9.74 2.48
CA GLU A 41 -18.44 -9.48 1.07
C GLU A 41 -17.65 -8.17 0.91
N SER A 42 -18.04 -7.11 1.64
CA SER A 42 -17.23 -5.89 1.74
C SER A 42 -15.86 -6.14 2.40
N GLY A 43 -15.79 -7.05 3.37
CA GLY A 43 -14.55 -7.43 4.06
C GLY A 43 -13.54 -8.15 3.17
N ALA A 44 -14.02 -9.00 2.26
CA ALA A 44 -13.17 -9.71 1.29
C ALA A 44 -12.55 -8.74 0.27
N LEU A 45 -13.32 -7.77 -0.23
CA LEU A 45 -12.82 -6.71 -1.11
C LEU A 45 -11.78 -5.83 -0.40
N LEU A 46 -12.06 -5.43 0.85
CA LEU A 46 -11.12 -4.68 1.69
C LEU A 46 -9.81 -5.45 1.91
N SER A 47 -9.91 -6.74 2.26
CA SER A 47 -8.75 -7.64 2.46
C SER A 47 -7.85 -7.74 1.22
N ALA A 48 -8.43 -7.82 0.02
CA ALA A 48 -7.69 -7.82 -1.23
C ALA A 48 -7.05 -6.46 -1.57
N PHE A 49 -7.65 -5.35 -1.12
CA PHE A 49 -7.15 -4.00 -1.35
C PHE A 49 -6.01 -3.59 -0.40
N TYR A 50 -5.99 -4.04 0.86
CA TYR A 50 -4.96 -3.68 1.84
C TYR A 50 -3.50 -3.96 1.39
N PRO A 51 -3.17 -5.10 0.76
CA PRO A 51 -1.83 -5.37 0.24
C PRO A 51 -1.46 -4.39 -0.88
N LEU A 52 -2.40 -4.03 -1.76
CA LEU A 52 -2.17 -3.08 -2.85
C LEU A 52 -1.89 -1.68 -2.29
N LEU A 53 -2.64 -1.26 -1.27
CA LEU A 53 -2.41 0.00 -0.55
C LEU A 53 -1.01 0.04 0.07
N ASN A 54 -0.53 -1.05 0.65
CA ASN A 54 0.81 -1.13 1.24
C ASN A 54 1.93 -1.22 0.20
N LEU A 55 1.71 -1.99 -0.88
CA LEU A 55 2.68 -2.20 -1.96
C LEU A 55 3.01 -0.90 -2.69
N PHE A 56 1.99 -0.10 -3.01
CA PHE A 56 2.13 1.18 -3.70
C PHE A 56 2.24 2.39 -2.78
N SER A 57 2.24 2.21 -1.45
CA SER A 57 2.39 3.31 -0.49
C SER A 57 3.78 3.98 -0.56
N GLY A 58 4.77 3.36 -1.21
CA GLY A 58 6.14 3.84 -1.18
C GLY A 58 6.98 3.29 -0.04
N PHE A 59 6.37 2.56 0.91
CA PHE A 59 7.08 1.90 2.00
C PHE A 59 7.83 0.65 1.52
N LEU A 60 7.14 -0.28 0.85
CA LEU A 60 7.73 -1.52 0.34
C LEU A 60 8.51 -1.31 -0.96
N ILE A 61 7.95 -0.53 -1.89
CA ILE A 61 8.58 -0.20 -3.16
C ILE A 61 8.76 1.32 -3.24
N PRO A 62 9.99 1.85 -3.14
CA PRO A 62 10.22 3.28 -3.21
C PRO A 62 9.86 3.82 -4.60
N GLN A 63 9.38 5.07 -4.62
CA GLN A 63 8.84 5.72 -5.82
C GLN A 63 9.78 5.66 -7.03
N ARG A 64 11.11 5.74 -6.80
CA ARG A 64 12.12 5.75 -7.88
C ARG A 64 12.17 4.46 -8.71
N VAL A 65 11.74 3.34 -8.14
CA VAL A 65 11.81 2.01 -8.78
C VAL A 65 10.52 1.70 -9.55
N VAL A 66 9.45 2.47 -9.32
CA VAL A 66 8.15 2.26 -9.98
C VAL A 66 8.23 2.70 -11.45
N PRO A 67 7.79 1.88 -12.42
CA PRO A 67 7.73 2.26 -13.82
C PRO A 67 6.95 3.57 -14.03
N LYS A 68 7.38 4.42 -14.97
CA LYS A 68 6.76 5.74 -15.23
C LYS A 68 5.25 5.67 -15.50
N TRP A 69 4.79 4.58 -16.11
CA TRP A 69 3.36 4.34 -16.36
C TRP A 69 2.54 4.03 -15.10
N TRP A 70 3.16 3.42 -14.09
CA TRP A 70 2.50 3.06 -12.82
C TRP A 70 2.64 4.15 -11.75
N THR A 71 3.37 5.23 -12.05
CA THR A 71 3.57 6.36 -11.13
C THR A 71 2.26 7.10 -10.83
N TRP A 72 1.27 7.09 -11.73
CA TRP A 72 -0.05 7.66 -11.44
C TRP A 72 -0.74 6.92 -10.28
N LEU A 73 -0.64 5.59 -10.23
CA LEU A 73 -1.26 4.78 -9.19
C LEU A 73 -0.64 5.10 -7.81
N TYR A 74 0.66 5.32 -7.77
CA TYR A 74 1.36 5.80 -6.57
C TYR A 74 0.77 7.12 -6.05
N TYR A 75 0.53 8.09 -6.94
CA TYR A 75 -0.05 9.39 -6.57
C TYR A 75 -1.56 9.35 -6.29
N LEU A 76 -2.29 8.36 -6.80
CA LEU A 76 -3.71 8.16 -6.49
C LEU A 76 -3.92 7.61 -5.07
N MET A 77 -2.92 6.92 -4.50
CA MET A 77 -3.04 6.32 -3.18
C MET A 77 -2.79 7.35 -2.07
N PRO A 78 -3.77 7.63 -1.19
CA PRO A 78 -3.58 8.59 -0.09
C PRO A 78 -2.47 8.15 0.87
N THR A 79 -2.25 6.84 1.03
CA THR A 79 -1.22 6.25 1.89
C THR A 79 0.20 6.71 1.53
N SER A 80 0.48 6.95 0.24
CA SER A 80 1.77 7.46 -0.21
C SER A 80 2.03 8.88 0.30
N TRP A 81 1.03 9.75 0.17
CA TRP A 81 1.09 11.12 0.66
C TRP A 81 1.16 11.17 2.18
N THR A 82 0.44 10.29 2.89
CA THR A 82 0.52 10.16 4.34
C THR A 82 1.94 9.79 4.79
N LEU A 83 2.56 8.79 4.17
CA LEU A 83 3.93 8.39 4.52
C LEU A 83 4.94 9.51 4.26
N ASN A 84 4.82 10.19 3.12
CA ASN A 84 5.66 11.35 2.81
C ASN A 84 5.48 12.45 3.88
N CYS A 85 4.25 12.77 4.25
CA CYS A 85 3.96 13.78 5.28
C CYS A 85 4.52 13.37 6.65
N LEU A 86 4.26 12.14 7.11
CA LEU A 86 4.71 11.67 8.42
C LEU A 86 6.24 11.59 8.51
N LEU A 87 6.89 10.94 7.53
CA LEU A 87 8.33 10.74 7.57
C LEU A 87 9.09 12.06 7.40
N THR A 88 8.59 12.95 6.56
CA THR A 88 9.22 14.26 6.35
C THR A 88 9.00 15.20 7.55
N SER A 89 7.85 15.11 8.22
CA SER A 89 7.58 15.89 9.43
C SER A 89 8.41 15.41 10.62
N GLN A 90 8.55 14.09 10.78
CA GLN A 90 9.24 13.53 11.94
C GLN A 90 10.76 13.50 11.78
N TYR A 91 11.24 13.15 10.57
CA TYR A 91 12.64 12.83 10.33
C TYR A 91 13.28 13.70 9.24
N GLY A 92 12.55 14.68 8.69
CA GLY A 92 13.05 15.53 7.61
C GLY A 92 14.16 16.50 8.03
N ASP A 93 14.28 16.79 9.33
CA ASP A 93 15.29 17.69 9.92
C ASP A 93 16.22 16.98 10.92
N ILE A 94 16.12 15.65 11.01
CA ILE A 94 16.95 14.85 11.92
C ILE A 94 18.25 14.46 11.20
N ASN A 95 19.36 14.89 11.80
CA ASN A 95 20.71 14.62 11.30
C ASN A 95 21.37 13.37 11.95
N ASP A 96 20.58 12.55 12.64
CA ASP A 96 21.08 11.32 13.25
C ASP A 96 21.54 10.32 12.17
N GLU A 97 22.65 9.66 12.45
CA GLU A 97 23.21 8.63 11.59
C GLU A 97 22.58 7.27 11.90
N VAL A 98 22.05 6.63 10.88
CA VAL A 98 21.53 5.26 10.96
C VAL A 98 22.35 4.35 10.07
N MET A 99 22.64 3.14 10.57
CA MET A 99 23.32 2.11 9.80
C MET A 99 22.33 1.49 8.82
N VAL A 100 22.48 1.81 7.52
CA VAL A 100 21.61 1.30 6.46
C VAL A 100 22.47 0.67 5.39
N PHE A 101 22.25 -0.62 5.13
CA PHE A 101 23.07 -1.43 4.23
C PHE A 101 24.56 -1.51 4.61
N GLY A 102 24.87 -1.39 5.91
CA GLY A 102 26.25 -1.43 6.41
C GLY A 102 27.00 -0.10 6.29
N GLU A 103 26.37 0.96 5.79
CA GLU A 103 26.92 2.32 5.75
C GLU A 103 26.15 3.24 6.72
N ALA A 104 26.87 4.09 7.45
CA ALA A 104 26.25 5.15 8.25
C ALA A 104 25.70 6.23 7.30
N LYS A 105 24.39 6.41 7.27
CA LYS A 105 23.71 7.42 6.46
C LYS A 105 22.80 8.25 7.34
N ILE A 106 22.79 9.56 7.08
CA ILE A 106 21.88 10.50 7.74
C ILE A 106 20.44 10.17 7.34
N VAL A 107 19.52 10.12 8.31
CA VAL A 107 18.10 9.80 8.05
C VAL A 107 17.48 10.75 7.01
N ALA A 108 17.73 12.06 7.13
CA ALA A 108 17.27 13.06 6.17
C ALA A 108 17.80 12.81 4.74
N SER A 109 19.08 12.40 4.62
CA SER A 109 19.68 12.04 3.32
C SER A 109 19.03 10.79 2.73
N LEU A 110 18.68 9.81 3.56
CA LEU A 110 17.98 8.60 3.13
C LEU A 110 16.56 8.90 2.66
N LEU A 111 15.81 9.75 3.36
CA LEU A 111 14.47 10.17 2.94
C LEU A 111 14.49 10.85 1.57
N LYS A 112 15.47 11.73 1.35
CA LYS A 112 15.65 12.40 0.06
C LYS A 112 16.14 11.45 -1.04
N ASN A 113 17.18 10.65 -0.77
CA ASN A 113 17.88 9.85 -1.78
C ASN A 113 17.22 8.50 -2.09
N TYR A 114 16.55 7.89 -1.11
CA TYR A 114 15.89 6.59 -1.29
C TYR A 114 14.39 6.79 -1.60
N PHE A 115 13.68 7.55 -0.75
CA PHE A 115 12.24 7.74 -0.89
C PHE A 115 11.85 8.90 -1.83
N GLY A 116 12.73 9.90 -2.02
CA GLY A 116 12.41 11.08 -2.84
C GLY A 116 11.58 12.13 -2.10
N PHE A 117 11.54 12.06 -0.77
CA PHE A 117 10.77 12.98 0.06
C PHE A 117 11.55 14.27 0.29
N HIS A 118 10.89 15.39 -0.01
CA HIS A 118 11.47 16.73 0.08
C HIS A 118 10.74 17.51 1.18
N HIS A 119 11.50 18.01 2.15
CA HIS A 119 10.97 18.82 3.25
C HIS A 119 10.23 20.06 2.77
N ASP A 120 10.71 20.69 1.69
CA ASP A 120 10.09 21.86 1.06
C ASP A 120 8.65 21.62 0.56
N ARG A 121 8.24 20.36 0.37
CA ARG A 121 6.93 19.97 -0.17
C ARG A 121 5.94 19.51 0.92
N LEU A 122 6.32 19.57 2.19
CA LEU A 122 5.43 19.26 3.33
C LEU A 122 4.07 19.97 3.28
N PRO A 123 3.99 21.31 3.12
CA PRO A 123 2.69 21.99 3.13
C PRO A 123 1.79 21.53 1.98
N ILE A 124 2.37 21.23 0.82
CA ILE A 124 1.63 20.71 -0.35
C ILE A 124 1.07 19.32 -0.04
N THR A 125 1.87 18.45 0.58
CA THR A 125 1.44 17.10 0.97
C THR A 125 0.31 17.13 2.00
N ALA A 126 0.36 18.05 2.96
CA ALA A 126 -0.69 18.20 3.98
C ALA A 126 -2.01 18.68 3.38
N ILE A 127 -1.98 19.69 2.48
CA ILE A 127 -3.17 20.18 1.78
C ILE A 127 -3.80 19.08 0.93
N LEU A 128 -3.00 18.31 0.21
CA LEU A 128 -3.49 17.17 -0.58
C LEU A 128 -4.21 16.15 0.30
N LEU A 129 -3.67 15.85 1.49
CA LEU A 129 -4.28 14.88 2.41
C LEU A 129 -5.65 15.35 2.91
N ILE A 130 -5.77 16.63 3.29
CA ILE A 130 -7.05 17.24 3.70
C ILE A 130 -8.04 17.21 2.53
N SER A 131 -7.58 17.53 1.32
CA SER A 131 -8.42 17.53 0.12
C SER A 131 -8.99 16.13 -0.17
N TYR A 132 -8.20 15.07 0.01
CA TYR A 132 -8.66 13.70 -0.15
C TYR A 132 -9.77 13.35 0.86
N SER A 133 -9.62 13.72 2.13
CA SER A 133 -10.66 13.50 3.15
C SER A 133 -11.96 14.23 2.84
N LEU A 134 -11.87 15.48 2.36
CA LEU A 134 -13.05 16.27 1.97
C LEU A 134 -13.76 15.69 0.75
N ILE A 135 -13.00 15.30 -0.28
CA ILE A 135 -13.56 14.66 -1.48
C ILE A 135 -14.26 13.35 -1.10
N PHE A 136 -13.63 12.52 -0.28
CA PHE A 136 -14.23 11.27 0.17
C PHE A 136 -15.52 11.50 0.97
N ALA A 137 -15.51 12.47 1.90
CA ALA A 137 -16.69 12.81 2.71
C ALA A 137 -17.86 13.34 1.84
N THR A 138 -17.57 14.21 0.88
CA THR A 138 -18.59 14.76 -0.04
C THR A 138 -19.14 13.69 -0.98
N LEU A 139 -18.30 12.82 -1.53
CA LEU A 139 -18.71 11.68 -2.35
C LEU A 139 -19.63 10.74 -1.54
N PHE A 140 -19.23 10.41 -0.32
CA PHE A 140 -19.99 9.55 0.58
C PHE A 140 -21.36 10.17 0.94
N ALA A 141 -21.40 11.45 1.29
CA ALA A 141 -22.65 12.17 1.54
C ALA A 141 -23.56 12.22 0.30
N PHE A 142 -22.98 12.39 -0.89
CA PHE A 142 -23.73 12.34 -2.16
C PHE A 142 -24.34 10.96 -2.42
N PHE A 143 -23.58 9.88 -2.22
CA PHE A 143 -24.10 8.51 -2.35
C PHE A 143 -25.22 8.22 -1.36
N LEU A 144 -25.05 8.60 -0.09
CA LEU A 144 -26.10 8.47 0.92
C LEU A 144 -27.37 9.22 0.50
N SER A 145 -27.22 10.45 -0.01
CA SER A 145 -28.36 11.27 -0.46
C SER A 145 -29.09 10.64 -1.65
N ARG A 146 -28.38 9.99 -2.57
CA ARG A 146 -28.96 9.28 -3.73
C ARG A 146 -29.63 7.97 -3.35
N LEU A 147 -29.04 7.20 -2.43
CA LEU A 147 -29.60 5.91 -1.98
C LEU A 147 -30.80 6.08 -1.04
N ASN A 148 -30.92 7.22 -0.36
CA ASN A 148 -32.08 7.53 0.48
C ASN A 148 -33.35 7.85 -0.34
N PHE A 149 -33.22 7.98 -1.66
CA PHE A 149 -34.32 8.30 -2.57
C PHE A 149 -35.20 7.09 -2.93
N GLU A 150 -34.68 5.86 -2.76
CA GLU A 150 -35.43 4.61 -2.99
C GLU A 150 -36.35 4.24 -1.81
N ARG A 151 -36.33 4.99 -0.71
CA ARG A 151 -37.12 4.71 0.50
C ARG A 151 -38.26 5.70 0.74
N ARG A 152 -38.67 6.47 -0.28
CA ARG A 152 -39.89 7.30 -0.28
C ARG A 152 -40.76 7.00 -1.48
#